data_AF-A0A2D9KP98-F1
#
_entry.id   AF-A0A2D9KP98-F1
#
_cell.length_a   1.000
_cell.length_b   1.000
_cell.length_c   1.000
_cell.angle_alpha   90.00
_cell.angle_beta   90.00
_cell.angle_gamma   90.00
#
_symmetry.space_group_name_H-M   'P 1'
#
loop_
_entity.id
_entity.type
_entity.pdbx_description
1 polymer ?
#
loop_
_entity_poly.entity_id
_entity_poly.type
_entity_poly.pdbx_seq_one_letter_code
_entity_poly.pdbx_strand_id
1 'polypeptide(L)' 'MFKPEDFKVPLEKMLKMRVVNDEIDRCDDIKELKSQLKETARLVMVYQHLIGKLAEHQLAQELGHLIEGVEER' A
#
# COMPACT_ATOMS: atom_id res chain seq x y z
N MET A 1 -2.46 7.23 -13.13
CA MET A 1 -2.71 7.87 -11.82
C MET A 1 -4.05 7.37 -11.28
N PHE A 2 -4.21 7.24 -9.95
CA PHE A 2 -5.43 6.68 -9.35
C PHE A 2 -6.66 7.57 -9.56
N LYS A 3 -7.80 6.94 -9.78
CA LYS A 3 -9.12 7.59 -9.86
C LYS A 3 -9.76 7.66 -8.48
N PRO A 4 -10.70 8.59 -8.24
CA PRO A 4 -11.42 8.69 -6.96
C PRO A 4 -12.04 7.35 -6.50
N GLU A 5 -12.45 6.51 -7.43
CA GLU A 5 -13.04 5.19 -7.17
C GLU A 5 -12.04 4.19 -6.60
N ASP A 6 -10.75 4.34 -6.91
CA ASP A 6 -9.69 3.44 -6.41
C ASP A 6 -9.50 3.55 -4.89
N PHE A 7 -9.98 4.65 -4.29
CA PHE A 7 -9.98 4.87 -2.84
C PHE A 7 -11.19 4.26 -2.14
N LYS A 8 -12.17 3.72 -2.89
CA LYS A 8 -13.30 3.01 -2.30
C LYS A 8 -12.85 1.62 -1.85
N VAL A 9 -12.84 1.42 -0.54
CA VAL A 9 -12.53 0.12 0.05
C VAL A 9 -13.70 -0.84 -0.21
N PRO A 10 -13.48 -2.01 -0.84
CA PRO A 10 -14.54 -2.98 -1.07
C PRO A 10 -15.09 -3.54 0.24
N LEU A 11 -16.36 -3.95 0.23
CA LEU A 11 -17.09 -4.43 1.41
C LEU A 11 -16.33 -5.53 2.16
N GLU A 12 -15.74 -6.49 1.46
CA GLU A 12 -14.95 -7.57 2.07
C GLU A 12 -13.80 -7.02 2.93
N LYS A 13 -13.08 -6.01 2.44
CA LYS A 13 -12.00 -5.36 3.20
C LYS A 13 -12.55 -4.58 4.38
N MET A 14 -13.71 -3.92 4.23
CA MET A 14 -14.37 -3.26 5.35
C MET A 14 -14.81 -4.24 6.44
N LEU A 15 -15.30 -5.42 6.07
CA LEU A 15 -15.67 -6.47 7.03
C LEU A 15 -14.44 -7.02 7.75
N LYS A 16 -13.32 -7.24 7.05
CA LYS A 16 -12.05 -7.62 7.67
C LYS A 16 -11.57 -6.54 8.65
N MET A 17 -11.68 -5.27 8.29
CA MET A 17 -11.34 -4.16 9.20
C MET A 17 -12.18 -4.20 10.48
N ARG A 18 -13.46 -4.57 10.41
CA ARG A 18 -14.29 -4.73 11.61
C ARG A 18 -13.74 -5.82 12.54
N VAL A 19 -13.38 -6.98 11.99
CA VAL A 19 -12.81 -8.08 12.79
C VAL A 19 -11.50 -7.65 13.47
N VAL A 20 -10.60 -6.98 12.72
CA VAL A 20 -9.35 -6.47 13.26
C VAL A 20 -9.60 -5.44 14.38
N ASN A 21 -10.56 -4.53 14.19
CA ASN A 21 -10.91 -3.57 15.23
C ASN A 21 -11.47 -4.26 16.48
N ASP A 22 -12.34 -5.26 16.32
CA ASP A 22 -12.89 -6.03 17.44
C ASP A 22 -11.77 -6.78 18.21
N GLU A 23 -10.73 -7.27 17.52
CA GLU A 23 -9.55 -7.88 18.14
C GLU A 23 -8.70 -6.87 18.91
N ILE A 24 -8.49 -5.67 18.34
CA ILE A 24 -7.76 -4.58 19.00
C ILE A 24 -8.49 -4.14 20.27
N ASP A 25 -9.80 -3.93 20.20
CA ASP A 25 -10.62 -3.44 21.31
C ASP A 25 -10.69 -4.46 22.46
N ARG A 26 -10.52 -5.75 22.17
CA ARG A 26 -10.49 -6.85 23.16
C ARG A 26 -9.07 -7.20 23.63
N CYS A 27 -8.05 -6.50 23.15
CA CYS A 27 -6.66 -6.80 23.50
C CYS A 27 -6.31 -6.17 24.86
N ASP A 28 -6.28 -7.00 25.91
CA ASP A 28 -5.91 -6.55 27.26
C ASP A 28 -4.38 -6.54 27.51
N ASP A 29 -3.58 -7.11 26.61
CA ASP A 29 -2.12 -7.14 26.71
C ASP A 29 -1.49 -5.93 25.99
N ILE A 30 -1.12 -4.92 26.79
CA ILE A 30 -0.45 -3.71 26.32
C ILE A 30 0.91 -3.96 25.64
N LYS A 31 1.62 -5.04 25.99
CA LYS A 31 2.90 -5.37 25.34
C LYS A 31 2.65 -5.90 23.94
N GLU A 32 1.65 -6.76 23.80
CA GLU A 32 1.24 -7.29 22.49
C GLU A 32 0.74 -6.16 21.59
N LEU A 33 -0.13 -5.27 22.11
CA LEU A 33 -0.62 -4.13 21.34
C LEU A 33 0.52 -3.23 20.84
N LYS A 34 1.53 -2.96 21.69
CA LYS A 34 2.73 -2.20 21.30
C LYS A 34 3.56 -2.93 20.25
N SER A 35 3.64 -4.26 20.31
CA SER A 35 4.36 -5.09 19.33
C SER A 35 3.68 -5.00 17.96
N GLN A 36 2.37 -5.25 17.92
CA GLN A 36 1.57 -5.20 16.69
C GLN A 36 1.55 -3.79 16.07
N LEU A 37 1.51 -2.74 16.89
CA LEU A 37 1.58 -1.37 16.38
C LEU A 37 2.92 -1.06 15.71
N LYS A 38 4.04 -1.49 16.30
CA LYS A 38 5.37 -1.32 15.69
C LYS A 38 5.47 -2.09 14.38
N GLU A 39 4.94 -3.30 14.34
CA GLU A 39 4.94 -4.12 13.13
C GLU A 39 4.07 -3.51 12.04
N THR A 40 2.90 -2.97 12.38
CA THR A 40 2.04 -2.24 11.46
C THR A 40 2.77 -1.02 10.88
N ALA A 41 3.45 -0.23 11.72
CA ALA A 41 4.23 0.92 11.26
C ALA A 41 5.37 0.50 10.30
N ARG A 42 6.06 -0.61 10.61
CA ARG A 42 7.08 -1.20 9.73
C ARG A 42 6.49 -1.59 8.38
N LEU A 43 5.35 -2.28 8.38
CA LEU A 43 4.65 -2.70 7.15
C LEU A 43 4.22 -1.50 6.30
N VAL A 44 3.71 -0.43 6.91
CA VAL A 44 3.36 0.80 6.19
C VAL A 44 4.59 1.40 5.48
N MET A 45 5.73 1.49 6.16
CA MET A 45 6.97 1.99 5.54
C MET A 45 7.42 1.10 4.37
N VAL A 46 7.36 -0.23 4.53
CA VAL A 46 7.72 -1.19 3.48
C VAL A 46 6.81 -1.03 2.26
N TYR A 47 5.49 -0.98 2.46
CA TYR A 47 4.55 -0.83 1.34
C TYR A 47 4.69 0.53 0.64
N GLN A 48 4.93 1.61 1.38
CA GLN A 48 5.22 2.92 0.79
C GLN A 48 6.49 2.88 -0.08
N HIS A 49 7.56 2.25 0.40
CA HIS A 49 8.79 2.07 -0.38
C HIS A 49 8.55 1.24 -1.65
N LEU A 50 7.82 0.12 -1.54
CA LEU A 50 7.48 -0.73 -2.68
C LEU A 50 6.67 0.01 -3.74
N ILE A 51 5.67 0.80 -3.34
CA ILE A 51 4.89 1.64 -4.26
C ILE A 51 5.79 2.66 -4.95
N GLY A 52 6.72 3.28 -4.22
CA GLY A 52 7.72 4.19 -4.79
C GLY A 52 8.57 3.50 -5.86
N LYS A 53 9.09 2.30 -5.57
CA LYS A 53 9.87 1.51 -6.53
C LYS A 53 9.09 1.06 -7.74
N LEU A 54 7.82 0.69 -7.56
CA LEU A 54 6.95 0.35 -8.68
C LEU A 54 6.74 1.56 -9.61
N ALA A 55 6.51 2.75 -9.04
CA ALA A 55 6.37 3.98 -9.80
C ALA A 55 7.67 4.35 -10.54
N GLU A 56 8.83 4.24 -9.89
CA GLU A 56 10.15 4.45 -10.52
C GLU A 56 10.34 3.53 -11.73
N HIS A 57 10.07 2.23 -11.58
CA HIS A 57 10.19 1.26 -12.67
C HIS A 57 9.23 1.56 -13.83
N GLN A 58 7.96 1.87 -13.53
CA GLN A 58 6.99 2.20 -14.57
C GLN A 58 7.43 3.46 -15.35
N LEU A 59 7.87 4.51 -14.66
CA LEU A 59 8.34 5.73 -15.30
C LEU A 59 9.56 5.48 -16.19
N ALA A 60 10.51 4.65 -15.73
CA ALA A 60 11.68 4.29 -16.53
C ALA A 60 11.30 3.52 -17.81
N GLN A 61 10.33 2.61 -17.73
CA GLN A 61 9.82 1.87 -18.90
C GLN A 61 9.12 2.80 -19.90
N GLU A 62 8.22 3.66 -19.43
CA GLU A 62 7.52 4.63 -20.29
C GLU A 62 8.51 5.60 -20.97
N LEU A 63 9.54 6.06 -20.25
CA LEU A 63 10.62 6.88 -20.82
C LEU A 63 11.41 6.13 -21.89
N GLY A 64 11.72 4.85 -21.67
CA GLY A 64 12.38 3.99 -22.67
C GLY A 64 11.57 3.92 -23.96
N HIS A 65 10.28 3.62 -23.87
CA HIS A 65 9.38 3.56 -25.02
C HIS A 65 9.27 4.89 -25.78
N LEU A 66 9.28 6.02 -25.06
CA LEU A 66 9.27 7.34 -25.68
C LEU A 66 10.56 7.64 -26.45
N ILE A 67 11.72 7.24 -25.94
CA ILE A 67 13.01 7.43 -26.61
C ILE A 67 13.08 6.57 -27.87
N GLU A 68 12.72 5.29 -27.79
CA GLU A 68 12.69 4.37 -28.94
C GLU A 68 11.77 4.90 -30.05
N GLY A 69 10.57 5.38 -29.71
CA GLY A 69 9.62 5.93 -30.67
C GLY A 69 10.02 7.28 -31.30
N VAL A 70 11.01 7.98 -30.72
CA VAL A 70 11.62 9.19 -31.32
C VAL A 70 12.76 8.81 -32.27
N GLU A 71 13.50 7.75 -31.99
CA GLU A 71 14.60 7.27 -32.86
C GLU A 71 14.09 6.58 -34.14
N GLU A 72 12.86 6.06 -34.13
CA GLU A 72 12.20 5.48 -35.32
C GLU A 72 11.55 6.51 -36.27
N ARG A 73 11.58 7.82 -35.94
CA ARG A 73 11.01 8.91 -36.75
C ARG A 73 12.09 9.77 -37.40
#